data_AF-A0AAU6XUE2-F1
#
_entry.id   AF-A0AAU6XUE2-F1
#
_cell.length_a   1.000
_cell.length_b   1.000
_cell.length_c   1.000
_cell.angle_alpha   90.00
_cell.angle_beta   90.00
_cell.angle_gamma   90.00
#
_symmetry.space_group_name_H-M   'P 1'
#
loop_
_entity.id
_entity.type
_entity.pdbx_description
1 polymer ?
#
loop_
_entity_poly.entity_id
_entity_poly.type
_entity_poly.pdbx_seq_one_letter_code
_entity_poly.pdbx_strand_id
1 'polypeptide(L)'
;MRHLGRAAVTAAVLLTLGGGAVVAAPSAAPAPAPVPFPSIGWQQRNCDYDGNGFDDVLTGAPGATVGGASGAGYVTVQYSSSSGLSTTRKSVLHQNVSGVPGGAEAGDRFGGAVASGDLDNDGYDDAVVGIPGEDLVGLPDTGGAVVFWGSPTGLHGSDSTWLENDTRRAGARFGRAVEAARYFAPDPADPDADPRDSLAVLENDTLLFFTLSPGSTARQPTPAKQRVRAGDLAPSDAGFEFRHLSHGNYNEDSWADLAVSGVTSGEQPGVGTVRVLHGAPDAGALGDGGTFPGGPAVVSGDWDGTGQDDLVIGDTGAGAPTGGGITLYLGRGDLSGLEPEPAQYWTQDSPGVPGTAEAGDQWGAELSAGDTDGDGHPDLAVGAPGEDIGSVPDAGAVWVLRGDRTGFSGAGVKSFDQRLADIPGTAERSDRWGGQVRLIDANKDGLFGLLAAAPGENTNDGFVWVVPASPSGLVGPGTWTYDGTRLGAPAADAQFGAAVDE
;
A
#
# COMPACT_ATOMS: atom_id res chain seq x y z
N MET A 1 64.17 1.28 14.79
CA MET A 1 64.28 0.12 13.89
C MET A 1 64.02 0.63 12.47
N ARG A 2 65.05 1.13 11.79
CA ARG A 2 65.80 0.48 10.69
C ARG A 2 64.92 -0.22 9.63
N HIS A 3 65.06 0.33 8.40
CA HIS A 3 64.73 -0.21 7.08
C HIS A 3 63.24 -0.23 6.71
N LEU A 4 62.77 0.06 5.49
CA LEU A 4 63.22 0.61 4.19
C LEU A 4 62.12 0.12 3.23
N GLY A 5 61.63 0.94 2.29
CA GLY A 5 60.70 0.43 1.29
C GLY A 5 60.13 1.50 0.37
N ARG A 6 60.99 2.04 -0.50
CA ARG A 6 60.62 2.94 -1.59
C ARG A 6 59.85 2.17 -2.68
N ALA A 7 58.88 2.82 -3.33
CA ALA A 7 58.67 2.68 -4.77
C ALA A 7 58.09 3.99 -5.33
N ALA A 8 58.94 4.75 -6.03
CA ALA A 8 58.54 5.79 -6.94
C ALA A 8 58.37 5.15 -8.32
N VAL A 9 57.26 5.42 -9.01
CA VAL A 9 57.13 5.14 -10.44
C VAL A 9 56.88 6.45 -11.18
N THR A 10 57.75 6.64 -12.16
CA THR A 10 57.99 7.78 -13.02
C THR A 10 56.83 8.02 -13.98
N ALA A 11 56.34 9.25 -14.07
CA ALA A 11 55.43 9.68 -15.14
C ALA A 11 56.22 9.87 -16.44
N ALA A 12 55.85 9.14 -17.48
CA ALA A 12 56.32 9.36 -18.84
C ALA A 12 55.39 10.38 -19.53
N VAL A 13 55.95 11.52 -19.92
CA VAL A 13 55.29 12.50 -20.79
C VAL A 13 55.40 12.01 -22.23
N LEU A 14 54.27 11.66 -22.84
CA LEU A 14 54.16 11.46 -24.28
C LEU A 14 53.43 12.67 -24.88
N LEU A 15 54.18 13.52 -25.56
CA LEU A 15 53.66 14.66 -26.32
C LEU A 15 53.21 14.16 -27.70
N THR A 16 51.91 14.05 -27.93
CA THR A 16 51.34 13.90 -29.27
C THR A 16 50.53 15.15 -29.61
N LEU A 17 51.09 15.97 -30.50
CA LEU A 17 50.41 17.07 -31.17
C LEU A 17 49.44 16.50 -32.21
N GLY A 18 48.15 16.52 -31.90
CA GLY A 18 47.08 16.20 -32.84
C GLY A 18 45.92 17.17 -32.63
N GLY A 19 45.72 18.08 -33.59
CA GLY A 19 44.58 18.99 -33.59
C GLY A 19 43.28 18.23 -33.79
N GLY A 20 42.49 18.12 -32.74
CA GLY A 20 41.08 17.71 -32.78
C GLY A 20 40.32 18.65 -31.87
N ALA A 21 39.25 19.26 -32.37
CA ALA A 21 38.35 20.07 -31.56
C ALA A 21 37.80 19.19 -30.42
N VAL A 22 38.18 19.50 -29.19
CA VAL A 22 37.55 18.92 -28.00
C VAL A 22 36.20 19.62 -27.87
N VAL A 23 35.15 18.95 -28.35
CA VAL A 23 33.79 19.29 -27.90
C VAL A 23 33.76 18.87 -26.43
N ALA A 24 33.75 19.85 -25.52
CA ALA A 24 33.52 19.57 -24.12
C ALA A 24 32.19 18.83 -24.00
N ALA A 25 32.21 17.60 -23.48
CA ALA A 25 30.99 16.97 -23.03
C ALA A 25 30.30 17.93 -22.06
N PRO A 26 28.96 18.09 -22.10
CA PRO A 26 28.27 18.85 -21.08
C PRO A 26 28.71 18.29 -19.73
N SER A 27 29.16 19.17 -18.83
CA SER A 27 29.42 18.77 -17.46
C SER A 27 28.14 18.14 -16.95
N ALA A 28 28.20 16.86 -16.55
CA ALA A 28 27.13 16.27 -15.77
C ALA A 28 26.82 17.26 -14.63
N ALA A 29 25.55 17.63 -14.50
CA ALA A 29 25.11 18.38 -13.34
C ALA A 29 25.63 17.64 -12.10
N PRO A 30 26.16 18.36 -11.09
CA PRO A 30 26.49 17.71 -9.83
C PRO A 30 25.25 16.95 -9.36
N ALA A 31 25.42 15.69 -8.94
CA ALA A 31 24.35 14.97 -8.27
C ALA A 31 23.80 15.87 -7.14
N PRO A 32 22.48 15.95 -6.96
CA PRO A 32 21.91 16.68 -5.84
C PRO A 32 22.58 16.23 -4.54
N ALA A 33 22.74 17.16 -3.59
CA ALA A 33 23.22 16.79 -2.27
C ALA A 33 22.29 15.69 -1.72
N PRO A 34 22.82 14.63 -1.08
CA PRO A 34 21.96 13.59 -0.52
C PRO A 34 20.96 14.25 0.42
N VAL A 35 19.68 14.07 0.13
CA VAL A 35 18.61 14.40 1.07
C VAL A 35 18.88 13.58 2.35
N PRO A 36 18.79 14.20 3.54
CA PRO A 36 19.10 13.50 4.79
C PRO A 36 18.14 12.34 5.07
N PHE A 37 17.00 12.25 4.37
CA PHE A 37 15.96 11.25 4.57
C PHE A 37 15.44 10.77 3.20
N PRO A 38 15.90 9.62 2.68
CA PRO A 38 15.41 9.07 1.41
C PRO A 38 13.93 8.67 1.51
N SER A 39 13.27 8.54 0.35
CA SER A 39 11.87 8.10 0.23
C SER A 39 11.51 6.98 1.21
N ILE A 40 10.42 7.16 1.95
CA ILE A 40 9.77 6.09 2.71
C ILE A 40 8.81 5.25 1.84
N GLY A 41 8.77 5.52 0.53
CA GLY A 41 7.88 4.87 -0.43
C GLY A 41 8.22 3.39 -0.71
N TRP A 42 7.82 2.89 -1.89
CA TRP A 42 7.80 1.47 -2.33
C TRP A 42 8.97 0.54 -1.96
N GLN A 43 10.14 1.07 -1.59
CA GLN A 43 11.31 0.31 -1.13
C GLN A 43 11.30 -0.02 0.38
N GLN A 44 10.50 0.66 1.19
CA GLN A 44 10.44 0.52 2.65
C GLN A 44 9.03 0.05 3.07
N ARG A 45 8.68 -1.19 2.70
CA ARG A 45 7.45 -1.78 3.23
C ARG A 45 7.69 -2.30 4.64
N ASN A 46 6.88 -1.81 5.56
CA ASN A 46 6.93 -2.16 6.98
C ASN A 46 6.11 -3.43 7.25
N CYS A 47 6.50 -4.56 6.65
CA CYS A 47 5.78 -5.83 6.78
C CYS A 47 6.66 -7.05 7.06
N ASP A 48 7.84 -6.89 7.68
CA ASP A 48 8.67 -7.99 8.22
C ASP A 48 8.30 -8.30 9.67
N TYR A 49 7.17 -8.99 9.86
CA TYR A 49 6.62 -9.25 11.19
C TYR A 49 7.44 -10.26 12.01
N ASP A 50 8.27 -11.09 11.35
CA ASP A 50 9.16 -12.05 12.01
C ASP A 50 10.65 -11.63 12.06
N GLY A 51 10.98 -10.45 11.56
CA GLY A 51 12.31 -9.83 11.60
C GLY A 51 13.36 -10.64 10.87
N ASN A 52 12.95 -11.43 9.86
CA ASN A 52 13.85 -12.30 9.12
C ASN A 52 14.54 -11.57 7.96
N GLY A 53 14.21 -10.30 7.76
CA GLY A 53 14.69 -9.44 6.71
C GLY A 53 13.98 -9.65 5.39
N PHE A 54 12.80 -10.26 5.31
CA PHE A 54 11.98 -10.44 4.10
C PHE A 54 10.56 -9.96 4.35
N ASP A 55 10.05 -9.11 3.46
CA ASP A 55 8.69 -8.58 3.51
C ASP A 55 7.65 -9.72 3.49
N ASP A 56 6.84 -9.82 4.53
CA ASP A 56 5.74 -10.78 4.62
C ASP A 56 4.47 -10.21 3.95
N VAL A 57 3.38 -10.97 3.97
CA VAL A 57 2.09 -10.52 3.42
C VAL A 57 0.97 -10.78 4.42
N LEU A 58 0.23 -9.74 4.78
CA LEU A 58 -0.98 -9.81 5.57
C LEU A 58 -2.21 -9.71 4.67
N THR A 59 -3.09 -10.70 4.79
CA THR A 59 -4.29 -10.80 3.93
C THR A 59 -5.54 -10.97 4.77
N GLY A 60 -6.54 -10.12 4.53
CA GLY A 60 -7.86 -10.15 5.15
C GLY A 60 -8.86 -11.03 4.40
N ALA A 61 -9.78 -11.62 5.16
CA ALA A 61 -10.90 -12.43 4.68
C ALA A 61 -12.17 -12.11 5.51
N PRO A 62 -12.72 -10.90 5.38
CA PRO A 62 -13.77 -10.38 6.26
C PRO A 62 -15.12 -11.11 6.12
N GLY A 63 -15.33 -11.89 5.05
CA GLY A 63 -16.55 -12.66 4.83
C GLY A 63 -16.59 -13.99 5.59
N ALA A 64 -15.45 -14.44 6.11
CA ALA A 64 -15.28 -15.80 6.59
C ALA A 64 -16.17 -16.15 7.79
N THR A 65 -16.62 -17.41 7.80
CA THR A 65 -17.32 -17.97 8.95
C THR A 65 -16.35 -18.52 9.99
N VAL A 66 -16.33 -17.95 11.19
CA VAL A 66 -15.46 -18.38 12.30
C VAL A 66 -16.32 -18.86 13.47
N GLY A 67 -16.09 -20.09 13.94
CA GLY A 67 -16.84 -20.65 15.07
C GLY A 67 -18.36 -20.75 14.86
N GLY A 68 -18.83 -20.71 13.61
CA GLY A 68 -20.26 -20.68 13.25
C GLY A 68 -20.86 -19.27 13.09
N ALA A 69 -20.08 -18.21 13.32
CA ALA A 69 -20.46 -16.83 13.07
C ALA A 69 -20.09 -16.43 11.64
N SER A 70 -21.11 -16.25 10.79
CA SER A 70 -20.95 -15.85 9.37
C SER A 70 -20.47 -14.41 9.26
N GLY A 71 -19.49 -14.12 8.40
CA GLY A 71 -18.96 -12.77 8.25
C GLY A 71 -18.19 -12.26 9.47
N ALA A 72 -17.74 -13.15 10.34
CA ALA A 72 -16.88 -12.79 11.47
C ALA A 72 -15.48 -12.38 11.00
N GLY A 73 -14.95 -13.07 9.98
CA GLY A 73 -13.69 -12.73 9.33
C GLY A 73 -12.44 -13.29 10.02
N TYR A 74 -11.33 -13.27 9.27
CA TYR A 74 -9.98 -13.57 9.76
C TYR A 74 -8.93 -12.80 8.96
N VAL A 75 -7.69 -12.79 9.44
CA VAL A 75 -6.51 -12.45 8.64
C VAL A 75 -5.51 -13.60 8.64
N THR A 76 -4.64 -13.62 7.63
CA THR A 76 -3.50 -14.51 7.57
C THR A 76 -2.23 -13.74 7.32
N VAL A 77 -1.12 -14.20 7.88
CA VAL A 77 0.21 -13.76 7.49
C VAL A 77 0.91 -14.89 6.77
N GLN A 78 1.48 -14.63 5.60
CA GLN A 78 2.39 -15.55 4.92
C GLN A 78 3.82 -15.05 5.14
N TYR A 79 4.64 -15.88 5.79
CA TYR A 79 6.03 -15.49 6.07
C TYR A 79 6.93 -15.75 4.87
N SER A 80 7.65 -14.71 4.46
CA SER A 80 8.57 -14.74 3.33
C SER A 80 9.96 -15.24 3.72
N SER A 81 10.81 -15.46 2.72
CA SER A 81 12.21 -15.87 2.89
C SER A 81 12.95 -15.72 1.57
N SER A 82 14.25 -16.05 1.54
CA SER A 82 15.00 -16.18 0.27
C SER A 82 14.39 -17.14 -0.77
N SER A 83 13.43 -18.00 -0.39
CA SER A 83 12.67 -18.85 -1.32
C SER A 83 11.35 -18.24 -1.80
N GLY A 84 11.07 -17.00 -1.40
CA GLY A 84 9.81 -16.28 -1.63
C GLY A 84 8.75 -16.57 -0.57
N LEU A 85 7.53 -16.11 -0.89
CA LEU A 85 6.33 -16.21 -0.07
C LEU A 85 5.97 -17.67 0.27
N SER A 86 5.63 -17.95 1.53
CA SER A 86 5.31 -19.31 2.00
C SER A 86 3.83 -19.51 2.32
N THR A 87 3.26 -20.63 1.85
CA THR A 87 1.93 -21.11 2.32
C THR A 87 2.05 -22.08 3.51
N THR A 88 3.26 -22.38 3.96
CA THR A 88 3.52 -23.33 5.06
C THR A 88 3.96 -22.65 6.34
N ARG A 89 4.87 -21.67 6.26
CA ARG A 89 5.13 -20.72 7.35
C ARG A 89 4.09 -19.61 7.27
N LYS A 90 3.15 -19.62 8.22
CA LYS A 90 2.02 -18.69 8.24
C LYS A 90 1.43 -18.57 9.63
N SER A 91 0.67 -17.50 9.85
CA SER A 91 -0.27 -17.34 10.95
C SER A 91 -1.69 -17.19 10.40
N VAL A 92 -2.68 -17.67 11.17
CA VAL A 92 -4.12 -17.46 10.90
C VAL A 92 -4.73 -16.91 12.17
N LEU A 93 -5.25 -15.68 12.11
CA LEU A 93 -5.67 -14.90 13.28
C LEU A 93 -7.12 -14.46 13.11
N HIS A 94 -7.91 -14.64 14.16
CA HIS A 94 -9.31 -14.22 14.28
C HIS A 94 -9.69 -14.15 15.77
N GLN A 95 -10.82 -13.55 16.12
CA GLN A 95 -11.19 -13.32 17.53
C GLN A 95 -11.36 -14.58 18.39
N ASN A 96 -11.63 -15.75 17.78
CA ASN A 96 -11.62 -17.03 18.49
C ASN A 96 -10.23 -17.65 18.72
N VAL A 97 -9.13 -17.03 18.26
CA VAL A 97 -7.76 -17.48 18.55
C VAL A 97 -7.39 -17.04 19.97
N SER A 98 -6.75 -17.94 20.74
CA SER A 98 -6.33 -17.65 22.11
C SER A 98 -5.47 -16.39 22.17
N GLY A 99 -5.84 -15.46 23.07
CA GLY A 99 -5.13 -14.19 23.28
C GLY A 99 -5.69 -13.03 22.48
N VAL A 100 -6.38 -13.28 21.36
CA VAL A 100 -7.03 -12.23 20.58
C VAL A 100 -8.21 -11.66 21.38
N PRO A 101 -8.31 -10.33 21.56
CA PRO A 101 -9.43 -9.72 22.25
C PRO A 101 -10.77 -9.96 21.54
N GLY A 102 -11.85 -10.04 22.34
CA GLY A 102 -13.21 -10.22 21.83
C GLY A 102 -13.57 -11.69 21.59
N GLY A 103 -14.59 -11.91 20.75
CA GLY A 103 -15.03 -13.22 20.30
C GLY A 103 -15.71 -13.06 18.95
N ALA A 104 -15.64 -14.08 18.08
CA ALA A 104 -16.22 -13.98 16.75
C ALA A 104 -17.75 -13.95 16.80
N GLU A 105 -18.33 -12.87 16.28
CA GLU A 105 -19.76 -12.62 16.12
C GLU A 105 -20.11 -12.41 14.64
N ALA A 106 -21.40 -12.53 14.32
CA ALA A 106 -21.84 -12.54 12.93
C ALA A 106 -21.82 -11.12 12.37
N GLY A 107 -20.95 -10.87 11.39
CA GLY A 107 -20.83 -9.57 10.73
C GLY A 107 -19.72 -8.65 11.24
N ASP A 108 -18.85 -9.13 12.14
CA ASP A 108 -17.74 -8.34 12.69
C ASP A 108 -16.74 -7.87 11.63
N ARG A 109 -16.57 -8.69 10.58
CA ARG A 109 -15.66 -8.43 9.45
C ARG A 109 -14.22 -8.17 9.89
N PHE A 110 -13.71 -8.96 10.83
CA PHE A 110 -12.30 -8.98 11.21
C PHE A 110 -11.41 -9.14 9.97
N GLY A 111 -10.45 -8.23 9.79
CA GLY A 111 -9.64 -8.20 8.55
C GLY A 111 -10.29 -7.43 7.40
N GLY A 112 -11.32 -6.62 7.68
CA GLY A 112 -11.96 -5.76 6.69
C GLY A 112 -11.10 -4.58 6.23
N ALA A 113 -10.09 -4.22 7.03
CA ALA A 113 -9.01 -3.31 6.71
C ALA A 113 -7.76 -3.80 7.44
N VAL A 114 -6.59 -3.66 6.82
CA VAL A 114 -5.30 -4.06 7.39
C VAL A 114 -4.25 -2.99 7.10
N ALA A 115 -3.28 -2.84 7.98
CA ALA A 115 -2.10 -1.99 7.80
C ALA A 115 -0.92 -2.57 8.56
N SER A 116 0.29 -2.16 8.20
CA SER A 116 1.53 -2.65 8.78
C SER A 116 2.47 -1.49 9.13
N GLY A 117 3.25 -1.63 10.20
CA GLY A 117 4.15 -0.58 10.69
C GLY A 117 4.84 -0.98 11.98
N ASP A 118 6.00 -0.43 12.29
CA ASP A 118 6.71 -0.67 13.55
C ASP A 118 6.25 0.36 14.60
N LEU A 119 5.13 0.05 15.29
CA LEU A 119 4.45 0.99 16.18
C LEU A 119 5.18 1.13 17.53
N ASP A 120 5.88 0.09 17.98
CA ASP A 120 6.62 0.12 19.25
C ASP A 120 8.15 0.32 19.10
N ASN A 121 8.64 0.33 17.86
CA ASN A 121 10.04 0.51 17.47
C ASN A 121 10.96 -0.56 18.08
N ASP A 122 10.52 -1.83 18.01
CA ASP A 122 11.30 -2.97 18.47
C ASP A 122 12.04 -3.72 17.35
N GLY A 123 11.85 -3.27 16.10
CA GLY A 123 12.48 -3.83 14.90
C GLY A 123 11.76 -5.04 14.31
N TYR A 124 10.55 -5.34 14.77
CA TYR A 124 9.61 -6.23 14.10
C TYR A 124 8.40 -5.39 13.70
N ASP A 125 7.97 -5.52 12.45
CA ASP A 125 6.75 -4.81 12.05
C ASP A 125 5.53 -5.39 12.79
N ASP A 126 4.54 -4.52 13.04
CA ASP A 126 3.28 -4.84 13.68
C ASP A 126 2.14 -4.83 12.65
N ALA A 127 1.10 -5.62 12.88
CA ALA A 127 -0.11 -5.58 12.07
C ALA A 127 -1.25 -4.90 12.80
N VAL A 128 -1.99 -4.04 12.09
CA VAL A 128 -3.24 -3.45 12.57
C VAL A 128 -4.39 -4.03 11.78
N VAL A 129 -5.40 -4.56 12.48
CA VAL A 129 -6.54 -5.25 11.87
C VAL A 129 -7.84 -4.59 12.30
N GLY A 130 -8.58 -4.05 11.33
CA GLY A 130 -9.89 -3.46 11.54
C GLY A 130 -11.02 -4.48 11.69
N ILE A 131 -11.99 -4.17 12.56
CA ILE A 131 -13.17 -4.99 12.88
C ILE A 131 -14.40 -4.06 12.92
N PRO A 132 -14.80 -3.50 11.77
CA PRO A 132 -15.80 -2.42 11.73
C PRO A 132 -17.22 -2.85 12.12
N GLY A 133 -17.49 -4.16 12.20
CA GLY A 133 -18.78 -4.71 12.61
C GLY A 133 -18.90 -5.03 14.10
N GLU A 134 -17.81 -4.92 14.89
CA GLU A 134 -17.82 -5.36 16.29
C GLU A 134 -18.93 -4.68 17.12
N ASP A 135 -19.65 -5.50 17.88
CA ASP A 135 -20.60 -5.07 18.90
C ASP A 135 -19.92 -4.89 20.26
N LEU A 136 -20.08 -3.71 20.87
CA LEU A 136 -19.81 -3.52 22.29
C LEU A 136 -21.11 -3.65 23.09
N VAL A 137 -21.01 -3.95 24.39
CA VAL A 137 -22.19 -4.18 25.25
C VAL A 137 -23.20 -3.02 25.15
N GLY A 138 -24.32 -3.27 24.48
CA GLY A 138 -25.41 -2.31 24.27
C GLY A 138 -25.18 -1.27 23.16
N LEU A 139 -24.12 -1.42 22.35
CA LEU A 139 -23.72 -0.52 21.26
C LEU A 139 -23.37 -1.34 20.01
N PRO A 140 -24.36 -1.67 19.17
CA PRO A 140 -24.10 -2.48 17.97
C PRO A 140 -23.27 -1.72 16.94
N ASP A 141 -22.49 -2.43 16.11
CA ASP A 141 -21.62 -1.89 15.06
C ASP A 141 -20.74 -0.72 15.56
N THR A 142 -20.26 -0.78 16.81
CA THR A 142 -19.34 0.26 17.31
C THR A 142 -18.00 0.16 16.56
N GLY A 143 -17.61 -1.07 16.23
CA GLY A 143 -16.35 -1.39 15.61
C GLY A 143 -15.19 -1.35 16.60
N GLY A 144 -14.06 -1.91 16.15
CA GLY A 144 -12.80 -1.94 16.87
C GLY A 144 -11.63 -2.22 15.93
N ALA A 145 -10.44 -2.23 16.49
CA ALA A 145 -9.26 -2.75 15.81
C ALA A 145 -8.38 -3.53 16.80
N VAL A 146 -7.56 -4.43 16.27
CA VAL A 146 -6.55 -5.16 17.05
C VAL A 146 -5.19 -4.86 16.45
N VAL A 147 -4.24 -4.46 17.29
CA VAL A 147 -2.82 -4.46 16.94
C VAL A 147 -2.24 -5.81 17.33
N PHE A 148 -1.59 -6.49 16.41
CA PHE A 148 -0.76 -7.66 16.66
C PHE A 148 0.69 -7.24 16.61
N TRP A 149 1.40 -7.48 17.70
CA TRP A 149 2.77 -7.02 17.84
C TRP A 149 3.74 -8.02 17.21
N GLY A 150 4.67 -7.52 16.41
CA GLY A 150 5.76 -8.27 15.80
C GLY A 150 6.60 -9.04 16.82
N SER A 151 7.23 -10.12 16.36
CA SER A 151 8.15 -10.89 17.20
C SER A 151 9.08 -11.75 16.36
N PRO A 152 10.20 -12.28 16.90
CA PRO A 152 11.07 -13.22 16.16
C PRO A 152 10.40 -14.52 15.68
N THR A 153 9.14 -14.74 16.06
CA THR A 153 8.34 -15.90 15.64
C THR A 153 7.08 -15.49 14.89
N GLY A 154 6.99 -14.24 14.46
CA GLY A 154 5.84 -13.65 13.78
C GLY A 154 4.74 -13.20 14.74
N LEU A 155 3.54 -13.08 14.20
CA LEU A 155 2.35 -12.58 14.89
C LEU A 155 1.61 -13.70 15.61
N HIS A 156 1.25 -13.44 16.87
CA HIS A 156 0.53 -14.37 17.74
C HIS A 156 -0.63 -13.68 18.42
N GLY A 157 -1.71 -14.43 18.69
CA GLY A 157 -2.85 -13.89 19.43
C GLY A 157 -2.50 -13.42 20.84
N SER A 158 -1.53 -14.05 21.51
CA SER A 158 -1.05 -13.67 22.85
C SER A 158 -0.43 -12.28 22.91
N ASP A 159 0.04 -11.77 21.77
CA ASP A 159 0.80 -10.53 21.65
C ASP A 159 -0.06 -9.55 20.85
N SER A 160 -1.22 -9.22 21.41
CA SER A 160 -2.18 -8.32 20.75
C SER A 160 -2.84 -7.34 21.72
N THR A 161 -3.29 -6.21 21.17
CA THR A 161 -3.90 -5.10 21.90
C THR A 161 -5.18 -4.65 21.21
N TRP A 162 -6.26 -4.49 21.98
CA TRP A 162 -7.51 -3.90 21.53
C TRP A 162 -7.42 -2.39 21.40
N LEU A 163 -7.95 -1.84 20.31
CA LEU A 163 -8.12 -0.41 20.07
C LEU A 163 -9.59 -0.07 19.80
N GLU A 164 -10.00 1.06 20.35
CA GLU A 164 -11.33 1.63 20.19
C GLU A 164 -11.31 3.13 20.45
N ASN A 165 -12.40 3.82 20.14
CA ASN A 165 -12.59 5.21 20.50
C ASN A 165 -13.14 5.33 21.94
N ASP A 166 -12.51 6.19 22.75
CA ASP A 166 -12.96 6.50 24.12
C ASP A 166 -14.44 6.92 24.19
N THR A 167 -14.95 7.54 23.11
CA THR A 167 -16.35 7.94 22.99
C THR A 167 -17.13 6.96 22.11
N ARG A 168 -17.45 5.79 22.66
CA ARG A 168 -18.17 4.70 21.98
C ARG A 168 -19.57 5.13 21.53
N ARG A 169 -19.96 4.73 20.31
CA ARG A 169 -21.29 4.99 19.74
C ARG A 169 -21.73 3.81 18.89
N ALA A 170 -23.01 3.46 18.96
CA ALA A 170 -23.60 2.48 18.06
C ALA A 170 -23.49 2.97 16.61
N GLY A 171 -23.11 2.07 15.69
CA GLY A 171 -22.94 2.35 14.27
C GLY A 171 -21.71 3.19 13.92
N ALA A 172 -20.76 3.35 14.84
CA ALA A 172 -19.54 4.13 14.60
C ALA A 172 -18.59 3.45 13.59
N ARG A 173 -18.60 2.11 13.53
CA ARG A 173 -17.74 1.31 12.65
C ARG A 173 -16.26 1.72 12.71
N PHE A 174 -15.72 1.85 13.92
CA PHE A 174 -14.29 2.08 14.12
C PHE A 174 -13.46 0.96 13.45
N GLY A 175 -12.34 1.31 12.82
CA GLY A 175 -11.50 0.34 12.11
C GLY A 175 -11.97 0.04 10.68
N ARG A 176 -12.82 0.89 10.09
CA ARG A 176 -13.28 0.73 8.69
C ARG A 176 -12.14 0.90 7.66
N ALA A 177 -11.15 1.71 8.00
CA ALA A 177 -9.87 1.82 7.34
C ALA A 177 -8.83 2.09 8.42
N VAL A 178 -7.63 1.54 8.24
CA VAL A 178 -6.49 1.71 9.15
C VAL A 178 -5.27 1.97 8.29
N GLU A 179 -4.34 2.76 8.81
CA GLU A 179 -3.09 3.06 8.14
C GLU A 179 -2.00 3.36 9.18
N ALA A 180 -0.82 2.77 9.03
CA ALA A 180 0.29 2.98 9.93
C ALA A 180 1.49 3.55 9.16
N ALA A 181 2.01 4.67 9.65
CA ALA A 181 3.23 5.28 9.14
C ALA A 181 3.78 6.30 10.14
N ARG A 182 4.97 6.82 9.88
CA ARG A 182 5.60 7.86 10.71
C ARG A 182 5.01 9.25 10.50
N TYR A 183 3.71 9.43 10.76
CA TYR A 183 3.05 10.74 10.68
C TYR A 183 3.53 11.71 11.76
N PHE A 184 3.85 11.16 12.95
CA PHE A 184 4.24 11.92 14.13
C PHE A 184 5.55 11.41 14.68
N ALA A 185 6.62 12.13 14.40
CA ALA A 185 7.94 11.83 14.96
C ALA A 185 8.59 13.07 15.58
N PRO A 186 9.49 12.91 16.57
CA PRO A 186 10.35 13.98 17.03
C PRO A 186 11.19 14.56 15.87
N ASP A 187 11.79 15.74 16.09
CA ASP A 187 12.64 16.41 15.10
C ASP A 187 13.58 15.41 14.39
N PRO A 188 13.44 15.18 13.08
CA PRO A 188 14.21 14.16 12.37
C PRO A 188 15.72 14.50 12.34
N ALA A 189 16.11 15.73 12.65
CA ALA A 189 17.51 16.10 12.85
C ALA A 189 18.09 15.58 14.18
N ASP A 190 17.27 15.04 15.08
CA ASP A 190 17.71 14.41 16.33
C ASP A 190 18.03 12.92 16.08
N PRO A 191 19.30 12.50 16.12
CA PRO A 191 19.69 11.11 15.90
C PRO A 191 19.22 10.16 17.02
N ASP A 192 18.74 10.71 18.15
CA ASP A 192 18.15 9.95 19.25
C ASP A 192 16.61 9.97 19.21
N ALA A 193 16.00 10.56 18.15
CA ALA A 193 14.55 10.57 17.96
C ALA A 193 14.00 9.14 17.86
N ASP A 194 12.86 8.92 18.51
CA ASP A 194 12.13 7.66 18.46
C ASP A 194 11.37 7.55 17.12
N PRO A 195 11.77 6.65 16.21
CA PRO A 195 11.27 6.57 14.85
C PRO A 195 9.99 5.70 14.74
N ARG A 196 9.31 5.41 15.85
CA ARG A 196 8.10 4.59 15.82
C ARG A 196 7.00 5.15 14.91
N ASP A 197 6.20 4.24 14.36
CA ASP A 197 5.05 4.58 13.55
C ASP A 197 3.87 5.04 14.42
N SER A 198 2.97 5.77 13.78
CA SER A 198 1.69 6.22 14.30
C SER A 198 0.56 5.60 13.50
N LEU A 199 -0.61 5.48 14.11
CA LEU A 199 -1.75 4.82 13.50
C LEU A 199 -2.88 5.83 13.23
N ALA A 200 -3.36 5.87 12.00
CA ALA A 200 -4.60 6.52 11.61
C ALA A 200 -5.74 5.48 11.52
N VAL A 201 -6.87 5.74 12.18
CA VAL A 201 -8.04 4.85 12.17
C VAL A 201 -9.30 5.62 11.80
N LEU A 202 -10.01 5.12 10.80
CA LEU A 202 -11.27 5.68 10.38
C LEU A 202 -12.43 5.13 11.22
N GLU A 203 -13.24 6.04 11.74
CA GLU A 203 -14.52 5.80 12.39
C GLU A 203 -15.58 6.68 11.73
N ASN A 204 -16.57 6.08 11.06
CA ASN A 204 -17.63 6.77 10.35
C ASN A 204 -17.12 7.87 9.36
N ASP A 205 -17.16 9.13 9.79
CA ASP A 205 -16.76 10.35 9.08
C ASP A 205 -15.59 11.07 9.77
N THR A 206 -14.89 10.38 10.68
CA THR A 206 -13.81 10.94 11.50
C THR A 206 -12.59 10.04 11.44
N LEU A 207 -11.45 10.64 11.13
CA LEU A 207 -10.14 10.04 11.24
C LEU A 207 -9.55 10.34 12.61
N LEU A 208 -9.14 9.28 13.30
CA LEU A 208 -8.56 9.29 14.64
C LEU A 208 -7.10 8.90 14.52
N PHE A 209 -6.24 9.50 15.35
CA PHE A 209 -4.83 9.19 15.38
C PHE A 209 -4.47 8.55 16.71
N PHE A 210 -3.62 7.54 16.70
CA PHE A 210 -3.13 6.83 17.86
C PHE A 210 -1.60 6.84 17.87
N THR A 211 -1.03 7.12 19.03
CA THR A 211 0.42 7.15 19.21
C THR A 211 0.85 6.40 20.45
N LEU A 212 2.08 5.91 20.43
CA LEU A 212 2.79 5.43 21.60
C LEU A 212 3.75 6.51 22.09
N SER A 213 3.90 6.61 23.41
CA SER A 213 4.83 7.59 23.99
C SER A 213 6.27 7.20 23.67
N PRO A 214 7.15 8.13 23.27
CA PRO A 214 8.55 7.83 23.01
C PRO A 214 9.22 7.12 24.19
N GLY A 215 9.98 6.06 23.90
CA GLY A 215 10.64 5.21 24.90
C GLY A 215 9.70 4.32 25.75
N SER A 216 8.40 4.31 25.46
CA SER A 216 7.45 3.42 26.13
C SER A 216 7.63 1.99 25.63
N THR A 217 7.74 1.04 26.56
CA THR A 217 7.63 -0.40 26.30
C THR A 217 6.19 -0.91 26.47
N ALA A 218 5.26 -0.02 26.84
CA ALA A 218 3.86 -0.38 26.95
C ALA A 218 3.22 -0.40 25.56
N ARG A 219 2.84 -1.59 25.10
CA ARG A 219 2.12 -1.90 23.86
C ARG A 219 0.64 -1.49 23.91
N GLN A 220 0.37 -0.21 24.16
CA GLN A 220 -0.97 0.39 24.28
C GLN A 220 -1.01 1.77 23.62
N PRO A 221 -1.27 1.85 22.29
CA PRO A 221 -1.46 3.12 21.61
C PRO A 221 -2.60 3.93 22.23
N THR A 222 -2.40 5.24 22.35
CA THR A 222 -3.38 6.16 22.95
C THR A 222 -3.90 7.15 21.91
N PRO A 223 -5.20 7.50 21.92
CA PRO A 223 -5.74 8.43 20.95
C PRO A 223 -5.19 9.84 21.15
N ALA A 224 -4.76 10.46 20.07
CA ALA A 224 -4.44 11.88 20.02
C ALA A 224 -5.71 12.72 20.24
N LYS A 225 -5.52 13.95 20.73
CA LYS A 225 -6.63 14.89 20.93
C LYS A 225 -7.22 15.37 19.61
N GLN A 226 -6.36 15.59 18.62
CA GLN A 226 -6.76 16.06 17.31
C GLN A 226 -7.37 14.93 16.49
N ARG A 227 -8.38 15.27 15.69
CA ARG A 227 -9.13 14.38 14.81
C ARG A 227 -9.38 15.14 13.51
N VAL A 228 -9.53 14.44 12.40
CA VAL A 228 -9.87 15.06 11.11
C VAL A 228 -11.26 14.57 10.70
N ARG A 229 -12.19 15.48 10.42
CA ARG A 229 -13.54 15.08 9.96
C ARG A 229 -13.61 15.14 8.44
N ALA A 230 -14.48 14.31 7.87
CA ALA A 230 -14.71 14.29 6.42
C ALA A 230 -15.14 15.67 5.91
N GLY A 231 -15.97 16.40 6.67
CA GLY A 231 -16.38 17.75 6.33
C GLY A 231 -15.25 18.78 6.31
N ASP A 232 -14.15 18.55 7.03
CA ASP A 232 -12.96 19.42 7.01
C ASP A 232 -12.12 19.17 5.74
N LEU A 233 -12.27 17.97 5.15
CA LEU A 233 -11.56 17.50 3.98
C LEU A 233 -12.36 17.63 2.68
N ALA A 234 -13.65 17.97 2.76
CA ALA A 234 -14.49 18.18 1.60
C ALA A 234 -13.99 19.35 0.73
N PRO A 235 -13.95 19.22 -0.61
CA PRO A 235 -13.54 20.30 -1.50
C PRO A 235 -14.55 21.47 -1.58
N SER A 236 -15.74 21.36 -0.94
CA SER A 236 -16.77 22.40 -0.83
C SER A 236 -17.76 22.06 0.31
N ASP A 237 -18.90 22.77 0.43
CA ASP A 237 -20.01 22.40 1.34
C ASP A 237 -20.66 21.03 1.01
N ALA A 238 -20.15 20.30 0.02
CA ALA A 238 -20.53 18.94 -0.25
C ALA A 238 -20.16 18.02 0.93
N GLY A 239 -21.01 17.04 1.24
CA GLY A 239 -20.58 15.95 2.10
C GLY A 239 -19.39 15.19 1.49
N PHE A 240 -18.59 14.54 2.32
CA PHE A 240 -17.43 13.74 1.91
C PHE A 240 -17.47 12.39 2.62
N GLU A 241 -17.21 11.32 1.89
CA GLU A 241 -17.15 9.95 2.40
C GLU A 241 -15.76 9.38 2.16
N PHE A 242 -15.05 9.08 3.25
CA PHE A 242 -13.74 8.45 3.21
C PHE A 242 -13.80 7.03 2.62
N ARG A 243 -12.84 6.72 1.75
CA ARG A 243 -12.73 5.44 1.04
C ARG A 243 -11.41 4.72 1.29
N HIS A 244 -10.28 5.41 1.17
CA HIS A 244 -8.96 4.80 1.25
C HIS A 244 -7.97 5.72 1.99
N LEU A 245 -6.97 5.13 2.62
CA LEU A 245 -5.85 5.81 3.27
C LEU A 245 -4.57 5.22 2.69
N SER A 246 -3.57 6.05 2.45
CA SER A 246 -2.21 5.61 2.11
C SER A 246 -1.25 6.70 2.59
N HIS A 247 0.05 6.46 2.46
CA HIS A 247 1.07 7.40 2.86
C HIS A 247 2.16 7.58 1.81
N GLY A 248 2.92 8.65 1.93
CA GLY A 248 4.12 8.95 1.14
C GLY A 248 4.86 10.11 1.79
N ASN A 249 6.08 10.41 1.37
CA ASN A 249 6.82 11.60 1.82
C ASN A 249 6.83 12.63 0.69
N TYR A 250 5.71 13.36 0.55
CA TYR A 250 5.48 14.25 -0.57
C TYR A 250 6.15 15.62 -0.41
N ASN A 251 6.78 15.93 0.72
CA ASN A 251 7.49 17.17 0.95
C ASN A 251 8.93 16.97 1.50
N GLU A 252 9.41 15.71 1.52
CA GLU A 252 10.74 15.30 1.97
C GLU A 252 11.13 15.81 3.38
N ASP A 253 10.16 16.03 4.26
CA ASP A 253 10.42 16.55 5.60
C ASP A 253 10.69 15.44 6.64
N SER A 254 10.79 14.18 6.19
CA SER A 254 11.03 12.94 6.94
C SER A 254 9.83 12.43 7.75
N TRP A 255 8.73 13.16 7.79
CA TRP A 255 7.48 12.60 8.23
C TRP A 255 6.77 11.94 7.05
N ALA A 256 6.01 10.90 7.35
CA ALA A 256 5.04 10.42 6.39
C ALA A 256 3.91 11.45 6.30
N ASP A 257 3.50 11.73 5.08
CA ASP A 257 2.29 12.48 4.75
C ASP A 257 1.16 11.48 4.51
N LEU A 258 -0.04 11.87 4.93
CA LEU A 258 -1.22 11.03 4.81
C LEU A 258 -2.05 11.44 3.59
N ALA A 259 -2.22 10.52 2.64
CA ALA A 259 -3.16 10.66 1.54
C ALA A 259 -4.51 10.08 1.96
N VAL A 260 -5.51 10.96 2.07
CA VAL A 260 -6.87 10.61 2.47
C VAL A 260 -7.79 10.71 1.25
N SER A 261 -8.21 9.56 0.74
CA SER A 261 -9.07 9.45 -0.42
C SER A 261 -10.53 9.27 -0.05
N GLY A 262 -11.42 9.88 -0.82
CA GLY A 262 -12.85 9.76 -0.62
C GLY A 262 -13.66 10.21 -1.82
N VAL A 263 -14.97 10.20 -1.66
CA VAL A 263 -15.92 10.69 -2.67
C VAL A 263 -16.85 11.73 -2.09
N THR A 264 -17.26 12.68 -2.91
CA THR A 264 -18.31 13.62 -2.55
C THR A 264 -19.65 12.89 -2.33
N SER A 265 -20.44 13.34 -1.36
CA SER A 265 -21.78 12.83 -1.05
C SER A 265 -22.88 13.91 -1.08
N GLY A 266 -22.49 15.15 -1.42
CA GLY A 266 -23.38 16.30 -1.59
C GLY A 266 -24.08 16.38 -2.96
N GLU A 267 -24.20 17.58 -3.52
CA GLU A 267 -24.96 17.84 -4.76
C GLU A 267 -24.43 17.11 -6.00
N GLN A 268 -23.12 16.81 -6.04
CA GLN A 268 -22.48 16.00 -7.07
C GLN A 268 -21.90 14.74 -6.41
N PRO A 269 -22.72 13.73 -6.09
CA PRO A 269 -22.25 12.56 -5.36
C PRO A 269 -21.37 11.67 -6.25
N GLY A 270 -20.35 11.07 -5.65
CA GLY A 270 -19.48 10.07 -6.26
C GLY A 270 -18.22 10.62 -6.94
N VAL A 271 -17.97 11.94 -6.93
CA VAL A 271 -16.74 12.50 -7.50
C VAL A 271 -15.58 12.21 -6.56
N GLY A 272 -14.53 11.56 -7.06
CA GLY A 272 -13.34 11.24 -6.27
C GLY A 272 -12.56 12.49 -5.88
N THR A 273 -12.04 12.52 -4.66
CA THR A 273 -11.06 13.52 -4.23
C THR A 273 -10.07 12.91 -3.22
N VAL A 274 -8.80 13.29 -3.36
CA VAL A 274 -7.72 12.96 -2.43
C VAL A 274 -7.26 14.24 -1.73
N ARG A 275 -7.12 14.17 -0.40
CA ARG A 275 -6.53 15.21 0.44
C ARG A 275 -5.21 14.72 1.00
N VAL A 276 -4.14 15.46 0.77
CA VAL A 276 -2.84 15.17 1.38
C VAL A 276 -2.70 16.02 2.64
N LEU A 277 -2.35 15.39 3.75
CA LEU A 277 -2.04 16.03 5.01
C LEU A 277 -0.56 15.82 5.31
N HIS A 278 0.19 16.91 5.42
CA HIS A 278 1.60 16.79 5.74
C HIS A 278 1.81 16.29 7.16
N GLY A 279 2.76 15.37 7.33
CA GLY A 279 3.21 14.89 8.62
C GLY A 279 3.74 16.03 9.49
N ALA A 280 3.82 15.80 10.80
CA ALA A 280 4.18 16.85 11.76
C ALA A 280 4.65 16.26 13.09
N PRO A 281 5.28 17.05 13.98
CA PRO A 281 5.67 16.55 15.30
C PRO A 281 4.52 16.01 16.17
N ASP A 282 3.29 16.47 15.94
CA ASP A 282 2.09 15.92 16.57
C ASP A 282 0.83 16.15 15.71
N ALA A 283 -0.24 15.41 16.01
CA ALA A 283 -1.50 15.45 15.26
C ALA A 283 -2.16 16.84 15.21
N GLY A 284 -1.88 17.74 16.16
CA GLY A 284 -2.40 19.10 16.18
C GLY A 284 -1.69 20.05 15.20
N ALA A 285 -0.59 19.61 14.60
CA ALA A 285 0.25 20.40 13.70
C ALA A 285 0.30 19.87 12.25
N LEU A 286 -0.55 18.89 11.90
CA LEU A 286 -0.68 18.38 10.54
C LEU A 286 -0.82 19.53 9.53
N GLY A 287 0.01 19.51 8.49
CA GLY A 287 0.01 20.50 7.42
C GLY A 287 -1.01 20.19 6.32
N ASP A 288 -1.32 21.18 5.49
CA ASP A 288 -2.11 20.97 4.27
C ASP A 288 -1.17 20.71 3.10
N GLY A 289 -1.22 19.50 2.54
CA GLY A 289 -0.46 19.10 1.35
C GLY A 289 -1.25 19.21 0.04
N GLY A 290 -2.47 19.72 0.11
CA GLY A 290 -3.28 20.03 -1.07
C GLY A 290 -4.43 19.07 -1.31
N THR A 291 -5.14 19.32 -2.41
CA THR A 291 -6.33 18.58 -2.83
C THR A 291 -6.19 18.21 -4.30
N PHE A 292 -6.41 16.93 -4.59
CA PHE A 292 -6.21 16.36 -5.91
C PHE A 292 -7.49 15.63 -6.37
N PRO A 293 -7.94 15.81 -7.62
CA PRO A 293 -9.09 15.08 -8.16
C PRO A 293 -8.78 13.58 -8.36
N GLY A 294 -9.81 12.74 -8.30
CA GLY A 294 -9.71 11.29 -8.49
C GLY A 294 -9.87 10.51 -7.19
N GLY A 295 -9.77 9.19 -7.26
CA GLY A 295 -9.99 8.26 -6.14
C GLY A 295 -10.93 7.10 -6.54
N PRO A 296 -10.96 6.00 -5.76
CA PRO A 296 -10.45 5.95 -4.39
C PRO A 296 -8.97 5.52 -4.24
N ALA A 297 -8.38 4.85 -5.22
CA ALA A 297 -7.02 4.31 -5.07
C ALA A 297 -5.95 5.40 -5.12
N VAL A 298 -4.92 5.24 -4.29
CA VAL A 298 -3.76 6.14 -4.20
C VAL A 298 -2.52 5.28 -4.00
N VAL A 299 -1.39 5.69 -4.56
CA VAL A 299 -0.09 5.07 -4.29
C VAL A 299 1.02 6.10 -4.44
N SER A 300 2.04 5.99 -3.59
CA SER A 300 3.21 6.84 -3.58
C SER A 300 4.43 6.14 -4.19
N GLY A 301 5.32 6.93 -4.78
CA GLY A 301 6.63 6.45 -5.22
C GLY A 301 7.43 7.52 -5.95
N ASP A 302 8.74 7.40 -5.96
CA ASP A 302 9.65 8.31 -6.68
C ASP A 302 9.85 7.83 -8.12
N TRP A 303 8.94 8.21 -9.04
CA TRP A 303 9.05 7.83 -10.44
C TRP A 303 10.10 8.68 -11.16
N ASP A 304 10.17 9.98 -10.87
CA ASP A 304 11.09 10.88 -11.54
C ASP A 304 12.55 10.78 -11.03
N GLY A 305 12.76 10.10 -9.90
CA GLY A 305 14.07 9.81 -9.31
C GLY A 305 14.68 11.01 -8.59
N THR A 306 13.84 11.92 -8.08
CA THR A 306 14.26 13.12 -7.34
C THR A 306 14.55 12.85 -5.87
N GLY A 307 14.00 11.76 -5.32
CA GLY A 307 14.02 11.42 -3.90
C GLY A 307 12.73 11.79 -3.16
N GLN A 308 11.87 12.61 -3.77
CA GLN A 308 10.56 13.00 -3.27
C GLN A 308 9.53 12.01 -3.80
N ASP A 309 8.60 11.58 -2.95
CA ASP A 309 7.53 10.73 -3.46
C ASP A 309 6.59 11.54 -4.37
N ASP A 310 6.29 10.99 -5.52
CA ASP A 310 5.18 11.39 -6.40
C ASP A 310 3.90 10.65 -5.97
N LEU A 311 2.75 11.12 -6.46
CA LEU A 311 1.44 10.57 -6.17
C LEU A 311 0.74 10.10 -7.45
N VAL A 312 0.34 8.83 -7.49
CA VAL A 312 -0.61 8.32 -8.49
C VAL A 312 -1.97 8.12 -7.86
N ILE A 313 -3.00 8.65 -8.51
CA ILE A 313 -4.40 8.52 -8.09
C ILE A 313 -5.17 7.76 -9.16
N GLY A 314 -5.86 6.69 -8.77
CA GLY A 314 -6.81 5.99 -9.63
C GLY A 314 -8.20 6.60 -9.49
N ASP A 315 -8.89 6.83 -10.60
CA ASP A 315 -10.23 7.42 -10.63
C ASP A 315 -11.23 6.48 -11.29
N THR A 316 -12.13 5.97 -10.47
CA THR A 316 -13.29 5.16 -10.89
C THR A 316 -14.60 5.80 -10.48
N GLY A 317 -14.57 7.07 -10.06
CA GLY A 317 -15.70 7.80 -9.53
C GLY A 317 -16.66 8.33 -10.59
N ALA A 318 -17.65 9.10 -10.14
CA ALA A 318 -18.53 9.84 -11.03
C ALA A 318 -17.74 10.93 -11.78
N GLY A 319 -17.80 10.88 -13.12
CA GLY A 319 -17.05 11.80 -13.98
C GLY A 319 -15.70 11.24 -14.45
N ALA A 320 -15.28 10.09 -13.94
CA ALA A 320 -14.17 9.31 -14.46
C ALA A 320 -14.41 8.95 -15.95
N PRO A 321 -13.33 8.70 -16.72
CA PRO A 321 -13.44 8.17 -18.08
C PRO A 321 -14.17 6.81 -18.09
N THR A 322 -14.64 6.39 -19.27
CA THR A 322 -15.07 4.99 -19.44
C THR A 322 -13.90 4.06 -19.10
N GLY A 323 -14.18 2.93 -18.45
CA GLY A 323 -13.15 2.03 -17.90
C GLY A 323 -12.57 2.50 -16.56
N GLY A 324 -12.35 3.79 -16.36
CA GLY A 324 -11.57 4.33 -15.25
C GLY A 324 -10.21 4.85 -15.75
N GLY A 325 -9.45 5.51 -14.86
CA GLY A 325 -8.20 6.16 -15.22
C GLY A 325 -7.22 6.26 -14.06
N ILE A 326 -5.99 6.69 -14.37
CA ILE A 326 -4.99 7.08 -13.37
C ILE A 326 -4.41 8.44 -13.73
N THR A 327 -3.96 9.16 -12.70
CA THR A 327 -3.31 10.46 -12.84
C THR A 327 -2.04 10.49 -12.01
N LEU A 328 -0.93 10.93 -12.60
CA LEU A 328 0.36 11.11 -11.93
C LEU A 328 0.57 12.60 -11.59
N TYR A 329 0.87 12.87 -10.33
CA TYR A 329 1.29 14.17 -9.80
C TYR A 329 2.71 14.06 -9.29
N LEU A 330 3.63 14.87 -9.83
CA LEU A 330 5.03 14.83 -9.44
C LEU A 330 5.30 15.65 -8.18
N GLY A 331 6.33 15.28 -7.42
CA GLY A 331 6.96 16.14 -6.43
C GLY A 331 7.54 17.42 -7.07
N ARG A 332 7.59 18.51 -6.31
CA ARG A 332 8.19 19.79 -6.77
C ARG A 332 9.72 19.82 -6.72
N GLY A 333 10.34 18.89 -6.00
CA GLY A 333 11.78 18.83 -5.70
C GLY A 333 12.31 19.95 -4.81
N ASP A 334 11.44 20.67 -4.09
CA ASP A 334 11.79 21.85 -3.27
C ASP A 334 11.20 21.85 -1.86
N LEU A 335 10.75 20.69 -1.38
CA LEU A 335 10.09 20.47 -0.08
C LEU A 335 8.71 21.14 0.07
N SER A 336 8.15 21.74 -0.99
CA SER A 336 6.85 22.43 -0.89
C SER A 336 5.63 21.56 -1.23
N GLY A 337 5.84 20.26 -1.41
CA GLY A 337 4.78 19.29 -1.71
C GLY A 337 4.78 18.81 -3.16
N LEU A 338 3.60 18.38 -3.61
CA LEU A 338 3.30 17.95 -4.99
C LEU A 338 3.00 19.13 -5.91
N GLU A 339 3.22 18.92 -7.21
CA GLU A 339 2.70 19.78 -8.27
C GLU A 339 1.17 19.64 -8.36
N PRO A 340 0.42 20.76 -8.48
CA PRO A 340 -1.04 20.74 -8.45
C PRO A 340 -1.64 20.36 -9.81
N GLU A 341 -0.84 20.45 -10.87
CA GLU A 341 -1.23 20.06 -12.22
C GLU A 341 -0.71 18.65 -12.50
N PRO A 342 -1.51 17.78 -13.12
CA PRO A 342 -1.10 16.43 -13.42
C PRO A 342 0.02 16.41 -14.47
N ALA A 343 1.06 15.61 -14.22
CA ALA A 343 2.13 15.38 -15.18
C ALA A 343 1.70 14.43 -16.30
N GLN A 344 0.93 13.40 -15.95
CA GLN A 344 0.41 12.41 -16.89
C GLN A 344 -0.99 11.93 -16.50
N TYR A 345 -1.71 11.43 -17.50
CA TYR A 345 -3.04 10.85 -17.34
C TYR A 345 -3.17 9.65 -18.27
N TRP A 346 -3.67 8.53 -17.75
CA TRP A 346 -3.77 7.26 -18.48
C TRP A 346 -5.14 6.61 -18.29
N THR A 347 -5.53 5.82 -19.29
CA THR A 347 -6.74 4.98 -19.31
C THR A 347 -6.42 3.68 -20.08
N GLN A 348 -7.31 2.70 -20.08
CA GLN A 348 -7.16 1.50 -20.94
C GLN A 348 -7.11 1.84 -22.43
N ASP A 349 -7.70 2.96 -22.86
CA ASP A 349 -7.67 3.43 -24.26
C ASP A 349 -6.38 4.19 -24.61
N SER A 350 -5.46 4.37 -23.65
CA SER A 350 -4.19 5.06 -23.92
C SER A 350 -3.32 4.26 -24.91
N PRO A 351 -2.59 4.95 -25.82
CA PRO A 351 -1.76 4.26 -26.80
C PRO A 351 -0.74 3.30 -26.16
N GLY A 352 -0.77 2.03 -26.56
CA GLY A 352 0.14 1.00 -26.08
C GLY A 352 -0.38 0.19 -24.89
N VAL A 353 -1.48 0.62 -24.25
CA VAL A 353 -2.16 -0.16 -23.21
C VAL A 353 -3.01 -1.25 -23.90
N PRO A 354 -2.84 -2.55 -23.56
CA PRO A 354 -3.64 -3.62 -24.12
C PRO A 354 -5.09 -3.56 -23.62
N GLY A 355 -6.05 -3.91 -24.47
CA GLY A 355 -7.48 -3.95 -24.12
C GLY A 355 -8.27 -2.80 -24.76
N THR A 356 -9.47 -2.56 -24.25
CA THR A 356 -10.35 -1.45 -24.63
C THR A 356 -11.14 -1.07 -23.40
N ALA A 357 -11.33 0.22 -23.15
CA ALA A 357 -12.10 0.67 -22.00
C ALA A 357 -13.60 0.38 -22.17
N GLU A 358 -14.20 -0.26 -21.19
CA GLU A 358 -15.62 -0.57 -21.11
C GLU A 358 -16.24 0.04 -19.85
N ALA A 359 -17.55 0.30 -19.90
CA ALA A 359 -18.23 0.94 -18.77
C ALA A 359 -18.40 -0.08 -17.63
N GLY A 360 -17.58 0.04 -16.60
CA GLY A 360 -17.64 -0.83 -15.43
C GLY A 360 -16.32 -1.50 -15.08
N ASP A 361 -15.28 -1.39 -15.91
CA ASP A 361 -14.01 -2.12 -15.70
C ASP A 361 -13.31 -1.73 -14.40
N GLN A 362 -13.49 -0.47 -13.98
CA GLN A 362 -12.87 0.09 -12.79
C GLN A 362 -11.33 0.02 -12.86
N TRP A 363 -10.74 0.25 -14.02
CA TRP A 363 -9.30 0.39 -14.19
C TRP A 363 -8.79 1.57 -13.35
N GLY A 364 -7.87 1.28 -12.42
CA GLY A 364 -7.45 2.23 -11.39
C GLY A 364 -8.20 2.07 -10.06
N ALA A 365 -8.98 1.01 -9.86
CA ALA A 365 -9.63 0.74 -8.59
C ALA A 365 -8.67 0.39 -7.45
N GLU A 366 -7.48 -0.10 -7.81
CA GLU A 366 -6.40 -0.44 -6.90
C GLU A 366 -5.06 -0.20 -7.61
N LEU A 367 -4.05 0.24 -6.85
CA LEU A 367 -2.73 0.57 -7.36
C LEU A 367 -1.64 -0.03 -6.46
N SER A 368 -0.46 -0.29 -7.03
CA SER A 368 0.74 -0.60 -6.25
C SER A 368 2.00 -0.26 -7.03
N ALA A 369 3.04 0.19 -6.34
CA ALA A 369 4.32 0.58 -6.91
C ALA A 369 5.42 -0.42 -6.55
N GLY A 370 6.37 -0.66 -7.47
CA GLY A 370 7.53 -1.52 -7.24
C GLY A 370 8.32 -1.79 -8.50
N ASP A 371 9.63 -2.05 -8.38
CA ASP A 371 10.53 -2.22 -9.52
C ASP A 371 10.50 -3.66 -10.06
N THR A 372 9.72 -3.91 -11.12
CA THR A 372 9.50 -5.27 -11.62
C THR A 372 10.61 -5.80 -12.54
N ASP A 373 11.59 -4.98 -12.96
CA ASP A 373 12.73 -5.44 -13.76
C ASP A 373 14.12 -5.06 -13.22
N GLY A 374 14.18 -4.38 -12.09
CA GLY A 374 15.42 -4.01 -11.43
C GLY A 374 16.14 -2.85 -12.11
N ASP A 375 15.43 -1.94 -12.78
CA ASP A 375 16.04 -0.78 -13.44
C ASP A 375 16.25 0.42 -12.50
N GLY A 376 15.74 0.33 -11.28
CA GLY A 376 15.85 1.33 -10.23
C GLY A 376 14.72 2.37 -10.23
N HIS A 377 13.70 2.22 -11.08
CA HIS A 377 12.50 3.05 -11.09
C HIS A 377 11.26 2.21 -10.74
N PRO A 378 10.33 2.73 -9.91
CA PRO A 378 9.12 1.99 -9.61
C PRO A 378 8.27 1.81 -10.87
N ASP A 379 7.71 0.62 -11.05
CA ASP A 379 6.59 0.39 -11.96
C ASP A 379 5.27 0.56 -11.23
N LEU A 380 4.18 0.61 -12.00
CA LEU A 380 2.83 0.71 -11.47
C LEU A 380 1.99 -0.49 -11.88
N ALA A 381 1.50 -1.25 -10.90
CA ALA A 381 0.40 -2.20 -11.09
C ALA A 381 -0.95 -1.47 -10.96
N VAL A 382 -1.89 -1.79 -11.85
CA VAL A 382 -3.22 -1.20 -11.92
C VAL A 382 -4.27 -2.30 -12.02
N GLY A 383 -5.13 -2.39 -11.01
CA GLY A 383 -6.26 -3.32 -10.99
C GLY A 383 -7.48 -2.77 -11.75
N ALA A 384 -8.19 -3.65 -12.45
CA ALA A 384 -9.52 -3.41 -13.03
C ALA A 384 -10.44 -4.59 -12.67
N PRO A 385 -10.97 -4.64 -11.43
CA PRO A 385 -11.77 -5.77 -10.96
C PRO A 385 -13.10 -5.95 -11.71
N GLY A 386 -13.59 -4.92 -12.40
CA GLY A 386 -14.81 -5.01 -13.20
C GLY A 386 -14.58 -5.46 -14.64
N GLU A 387 -13.33 -5.70 -15.07
CA GLU A 387 -13.02 -6.04 -16.46
C GLU A 387 -13.77 -7.30 -16.93
N ASP A 388 -14.41 -7.18 -18.08
CA ASP A 388 -15.07 -8.29 -18.76
C ASP A 388 -14.04 -9.12 -19.55
N ILE A 389 -13.81 -10.35 -19.09
CA ILE A 389 -13.00 -11.30 -19.83
C ILE A 389 -13.89 -11.97 -20.88
N GLY A 390 -14.00 -11.30 -22.03
CA GLY A 390 -14.69 -11.68 -23.28
C GLY A 390 -16.20 -11.86 -23.19
N SER A 391 -16.71 -12.89 -22.52
CA SER A 391 -18.16 -13.00 -22.23
C SER A 391 -18.44 -13.34 -20.78
N VAL A 392 -17.39 -13.33 -19.95
CA VAL A 392 -17.44 -13.59 -18.53
C VAL A 392 -17.32 -12.22 -17.85
N PRO A 393 -18.43 -11.69 -17.31
CA PRO A 393 -18.42 -10.32 -16.83
C PRO A 393 -17.81 -10.22 -15.44
N ASP A 394 -17.19 -9.07 -15.16
CA ASP A 394 -16.54 -8.75 -13.88
C ASP A 394 -15.52 -9.83 -13.43
N ALA A 395 -14.88 -10.50 -14.38
CA ALA A 395 -13.84 -11.49 -14.07
C ALA A 395 -12.57 -10.79 -13.54
N GLY A 396 -12.28 -9.60 -14.07
CA GLY A 396 -11.19 -8.74 -13.63
C GLY A 396 -9.85 -9.00 -14.32
N ALA A 397 -9.00 -7.99 -14.30
CA ALA A 397 -7.65 -8.02 -14.88
C ALA A 397 -6.70 -7.03 -14.20
N VAL A 398 -5.41 -7.18 -14.48
CA VAL A 398 -4.34 -6.32 -13.95
C VAL A 398 -3.42 -5.86 -15.07
N TRP A 399 -3.02 -4.59 -15.04
CA TRP A 399 -2.00 -4.02 -15.92
C TRP A 399 -0.75 -3.67 -15.14
N VAL A 400 0.41 -3.73 -15.79
CA VAL A 400 1.65 -3.15 -15.26
C VAL A 400 2.25 -2.21 -16.28
N LEU A 401 2.41 -0.96 -15.85
CA LEU A 401 3.01 0.14 -16.59
C LEU A 401 4.44 0.33 -16.11
N ARG A 402 5.38 0.34 -17.05
CA ARG A 402 6.78 0.59 -16.75
C ARG A 402 7.00 2.06 -16.40
N GLY A 403 7.68 2.31 -15.29
CA GLY A 403 8.11 3.65 -14.90
C GLY A 403 9.51 3.99 -15.41
N ASP A 404 9.76 5.27 -15.64
CA ASP A 404 11.10 5.84 -15.75
C ASP A 404 11.08 7.29 -15.22
N ARG A 405 12.23 7.98 -15.31
CA ARG A 405 12.40 9.39 -14.87
C ARG A 405 11.41 10.41 -15.47
N THR A 406 10.62 10.02 -16.46
CA THR A 406 9.62 10.86 -17.12
C THR A 406 8.18 10.43 -16.84
N GLY A 407 7.98 9.46 -15.93
CA GLY A 407 6.70 8.84 -15.58
C GLY A 407 6.50 7.52 -16.33
N PHE A 408 5.30 7.31 -16.87
CA PHE A 408 4.95 6.07 -17.56
C PHE A 408 5.06 6.19 -19.08
N SER A 409 5.17 5.03 -19.76
CA SER A 409 5.04 4.94 -21.20
C SER A 409 4.16 3.76 -21.63
N GLY A 410 3.52 3.86 -22.79
CA GLY A 410 2.74 2.77 -23.38
C GLY A 410 3.62 1.64 -23.95
N ALA A 411 4.93 1.81 -23.98
CA ALA A 411 5.85 0.79 -24.48
C ALA A 411 6.04 -0.28 -23.40
N GLY A 412 5.74 -1.55 -23.74
CA GLY A 412 5.99 -2.67 -22.84
C GLY A 412 4.96 -2.84 -21.72
N VAL A 413 3.84 -2.11 -21.74
CA VAL A 413 2.71 -2.34 -20.86
C VAL A 413 2.23 -3.79 -21.02
N LYS A 414 2.09 -4.49 -19.89
CA LYS A 414 1.58 -5.86 -19.84
C LYS A 414 0.21 -5.87 -19.19
N SER A 415 -0.67 -6.75 -19.66
CA SER A 415 -1.95 -7.06 -19.00
C SER A 415 -1.99 -8.54 -18.65
N PHE A 416 -2.66 -8.86 -17.56
CA PHE A 416 -2.84 -10.20 -17.04
C PHE A 416 -4.32 -10.47 -16.78
N ASP A 417 -4.81 -11.58 -17.32
CA ASP A 417 -6.13 -12.14 -17.04
C ASP A 417 -6.05 -13.69 -16.99
N GLN A 418 -7.06 -14.35 -16.43
CA GLN A 418 -7.08 -15.82 -16.27
C GLN A 418 -7.23 -16.61 -17.59
N ARG A 419 -7.24 -15.98 -18.77
CA ARG A 419 -7.12 -16.68 -20.07
C ARG A 419 -5.69 -16.89 -20.52
N LEU A 420 -4.74 -16.17 -19.94
CA LEU A 420 -3.33 -16.40 -20.24
C LEU A 420 -2.95 -17.81 -19.82
N ALA A 421 -2.33 -18.58 -20.73
CA ALA A 421 -2.08 -20.01 -20.52
C ALA A 421 -1.23 -20.32 -19.29
N ASP A 422 -0.41 -19.36 -18.86
CA ASP A 422 0.47 -19.49 -17.70
C ASP A 422 -0.15 -18.95 -16.40
N ILE A 423 -1.37 -18.42 -16.43
CA ILE A 423 -2.13 -17.97 -15.26
C ILE A 423 -3.09 -19.10 -14.87
N PRO A 424 -2.91 -19.76 -13.70
CA PRO A 424 -3.78 -20.85 -13.28
C PRO A 424 -5.21 -20.39 -13.00
N GLY A 425 -6.18 -21.28 -13.19
CA GLY A 425 -7.59 -21.02 -12.93
C GLY A 425 -8.39 -20.79 -14.22
N THR A 426 -9.63 -20.34 -14.07
CA THR A 426 -10.52 -20.00 -15.17
C THR A 426 -11.36 -18.81 -14.78
N ALA A 427 -11.49 -17.82 -15.67
CA ALA A 427 -12.39 -16.68 -15.44
C ALA A 427 -13.83 -17.14 -15.20
N GLU A 428 -14.38 -16.75 -14.06
CA GLU A 428 -15.76 -16.88 -13.66
C GLU A 428 -16.39 -15.48 -13.46
N ARG A 429 -17.73 -15.44 -13.40
CA ARG A 429 -18.43 -14.17 -13.26
C ARG A 429 -18.16 -13.61 -11.87
N SER A 430 -17.79 -12.33 -11.81
CA SER A 430 -17.63 -11.57 -10.56
C SER A 430 -16.48 -12.05 -9.65
N ASP A 431 -15.46 -12.71 -10.22
CA ASP A 431 -14.24 -13.05 -9.49
C ASP A 431 -13.50 -11.81 -9.02
N ARG A 432 -13.55 -10.75 -9.84
CA ARG A 432 -12.97 -9.44 -9.56
C ARG A 432 -11.47 -9.50 -9.32
N TRP A 433 -10.74 -10.22 -10.18
CA TRP A 433 -9.29 -10.27 -10.14
C TRP A 433 -8.68 -8.87 -10.34
N GLY A 434 -7.67 -8.54 -9.55
CA GLY A 434 -7.17 -7.16 -9.46
C GLY A 434 -7.94 -6.30 -8.46
N GLY A 435 -8.84 -6.90 -7.65
CA GLY A 435 -9.53 -6.20 -6.56
C GLY A 435 -8.62 -5.78 -5.41
N GLN A 436 -7.46 -6.43 -5.28
CA GLN A 436 -6.28 -5.97 -4.55
C GLN A 436 -5.03 -6.31 -5.37
N VAL A 437 -4.04 -5.41 -5.48
CA VAL A 437 -2.77 -5.65 -6.18
C VAL A 437 -1.61 -5.15 -5.34
N ARG A 438 -0.53 -5.94 -5.23
CA ARG A 438 0.72 -5.54 -4.57
C ARG A 438 1.91 -5.96 -5.41
N LEU A 439 2.86 -5.06 -5.63
CA LEU A 439 4.17 -5.40 -6.17
C LEU A 439 5.09 -5.75 -4.99
N ILE A 440 5.61 -6.97 -4.95
CA ILE A 440 6.31 -7.52 -3.80
C ILE A 440 7.64 -8.18 -4.18
N ASP A 441 8.72 -7.87 -3.45
CA ASP A 441 10.02 -8.56 -3.55
C ASP A 441 10.19 -9.55 -2.38
N ALA A 442 9.31 -10.55 -2.33
CA ALA A 442 9.23 -11.51 -1.22
C ALA A 442 10.49 -12.38 -1.05
N ASN A 443 11.35 -12.48 -2.06
CA ASN A 443 12.61 -13.23 -2.02
C ASN A 443 13.85 -12.34 -1.99
N LYS A 444 13.70 -11.02 -1.98
CA LYS A 444 14.77 -10.01 -2.00
C LYS A 444 15.79 -10.23 -3.11
N ASP A 445 15.29 -10.53 -4.30
CA ASP A 445 16.13 -10.65 -5.50
C ASP A 445 16.25 -9.33 -6.29
N GLY A 446 15.57 -8.28 -5.84
CA GLY A 446 15.53 -6.96 -6.47
C GLY A 446 14.52 -6.86 -7.61
N LEU A 447 13.66 -7.86 -7.80
CA LEU A 447 12.62 -7.88 -8.83
C LEU A 447 11.25 -8.06 -8.17
N PHE A 448 10.41 -7.04 -8.25
CA PHE A 448 9.10 -7.05 -7.61
C PHE A 448 8.12 -7.90 -8.43
N GLY A 449 7.70 -9.03 -7.88
CA GLY A 449 6.60 -9.85 -8.41
C GLY A 449 5.24 -9.21 -8.15
N LEU A 450 4.19 -9.68 -8.84
CA LEU A 450 2.82 -9.20 -8.62
C LEU A 450 2.04 -10.20 -7.77
N LEU A 451 1.51 -9.73 -6.65
CA LEU A 451 0.42 -10.35 -5.92
C LEU A 451 -0.89 -9.70 -6.37
N ALA A 452 -1.84 -10.50 -6.85
CA ALA A 452 -3.15 -9.99 -7.28
C ALA A 452 -4.27 -10.88 -6.74
N ALA A 453 -5.22 -10.28 -6.04
CA ALA A 453 -6.35 -10.98 -5.42
C ALA A 453 -7.64 -10.89 -6.25
N ALA A 454 -8.46 -11.93 -6.15
CA ALA A 454 -9.82 -12.01 -6.67
C ALA A 454 -10.75 -12.41 -5.52
N PRO A 455 -11.26 -11.47 -4.70
CA PRO A 455 -12.08 -11.80 -3.53
C PRO A 455 -13.42 -12.46 -3.88
N GLY A 456 -13.85 -12.40 -5.14
CA GLY A 456 -15.09 -13.02 -5.63
C GLY A 456 -14.93 -14.45 -6.14
N GLU A 457 -13.69 -14.91 -6.33
CA GLU A 457 -13.37 -16.22 -6.91
C GLU A 457 -14.08 -17.36 -6.16
N ASN A 458 -14.65 -18.30 -6.91
CA ASN A 458 -15.33 -19.50 -6.39
C ASN A 458 -16.48 -19.20 -5.42
N THR A 459 -17.42 -18.32 -5.81
CA THR A 459 -18.56 -17.90 -4.94
C THR A 459 -18.07 -17.15 -3.69
N ASN A 460 -17.21 -16.14 -3.89
CA ASN A 460 -16.61 -15.33 -2.82
C ASN A 460 -15.70 -16.10 -1.86
N ASP A 461 -15.15 -17.24 -2.23
CA ASP A 461 -14.13 -17.89 -1.40
C ASP A 461 -12.87 -17.00 -1.34
N GLY A 462 -12.49 -16.47 -2.50
CA GLY A 462 -11.38 -15.55 -2.67
C GLY A 462 -10.03 -16.24 -2.84
N PHE A 463 -9.24 -15.75 -3.78
CA PHE A 463 -7.94 -16.33 -4.15
C PHE A 463 -6.91 -15.23 -4.40
N VAL A 464 -5.64 -15.60 -4.25
CA VAL A 464 -4.48 -14.77 -4.56
C VAL A 464 -3.60 -15.46 -5.59
N TRP A 465 -3.17 -14.71 -6.60
CA TRP A 465 -2.17 -15.10 -7.58
C TRP A 465 -0.84 -14.42 -7.27
N VAL A 466 0.25 -15.16 -7.41
CA VAL A 466 1.62 -14.63 -7.33
C VAL A 466 2.29 -14.84 -8.68
N VAL A 467 2.46 -13.75 -9.42
CA VAL A 467 3.07 -13.68 -10.75
C VAL A 467 4.54 -13.27 -10.58
N PRO A 468 5.51 -14.09 -11.00
CA PRO A 468 6.93 -13.79 -10.81
C PRO A 468 7.44 -12.67 -11.74
N ALA A 469 8.54 -12.07 -11.33
CA ALA A 469 9.28 -11.08 -12.10
C ALA A 469 10.54 -11.66 -12.76
N SER A 470 11.09 -10.91 -13.71
CA SER A 470 12.35 -11.17 -14.39
C SER A 470 12.98 -9.82 -14.77
N PRO A 471 14.24 -9.77 -15.23
CA PRO A 471 14.82 -8.53 -15.78
C PRO A 471 14.12 -7.98 -17.04
N SER A 472 13.01 -8.58 -17.46
CA SER A 472 12.13 -8.07 -18.53
C SER A 472 10.74 -7.67 -18.00
N GLY A 473 10.62 -7.50 -16.67
CA GLY A 473 9.36 -7.30 -15.95
C GLY A 473 8.67 -8.63 -15.60
N LEU A 474 7.41 -8.52 -15.18
CA LEU A 474 6.54 -9.65 -14.84
C LEU A 474 6.38 -10.68 -15.97
N VAL A 475 6.32 -11.96 -15.61
CA VAL A 475 6.17 -13.08 -16.54
C VAL A 475 5.14 -14.08 -16.03
N GLY A 476 4.29 -14.58 -16.93
CA GLY A 476 3.27 -15.59 -16.59
C GLY A 476 3.85 -16.93 -16.13
N PRO A 477 4.84 -17.53 -16.81
CA PRO A 477 5.40 -18.82 -16.41
C PRO A 477 5.92 -18.81 -14.97
N GLY A 478 5.45 -19.76 -14.16
CA GLY A 478 5.78 -19.85 -12.73
C GLY A 478 4.75 -19.21 -11.82
N THR A 479 3.70 -18.58 -12.36
CA THR A 479 2.56 -18.11 -11.58
C THR A 479 1.93 -19.27 -10.79
N TRP A 480 1.61 -19.00 -9.54
CA TRP A 480 0.91 -19.94 -8.65
C TRP A 480 -0.13 -19.21 -7.83
N THR A 481 -1.04 -19.98 -7.21
CA THR A 481 -2.18 -19.42 -6.46
C THR A 481 -2.35 -20.05 -5.10
N TYR A 482 -3.04 -19.35 -4.20
CA TYR A 482 -3.47 -19.86 -2.91
C TYR A 482 -4.75 -19.18 -2.42
N ASP A 483 -5.44 -19.86 -1.51
CA ASP A 483 -6.70 -19.44 -0.89
C ASP A 483 -6.66 -19.72 0.63
N GLY A 484 -7.76 -19.43 1.32
CA GLY A 484 -7.95 -19.78 2.73
C GLY A 484 -7.72 -21.27 3.01
N THR A 485 -8.21 -22.18 2.15
CA THR A 485 -8.07 -23.63 2.33
C THR A 485 -6.60 -24.05 2.36
N ARG A 486 -5.79 -23.52 1.44
CA ARG A 486 -4.35 -23.81 1.36
C ARG A 486 -3.61 -23.35 2.61
N LEU A 487 -4.13 -22.31 3.27
CA LEU A 487 -3.62 -21.77 4.52
C LEU A 487 -4.25 -22.41 5.77
N GLY A 488 -5.11 -23.41 5.62
CA GLY A 488 -5.78 -24.06 6.76
C GLY A 488 -6.81 -23.17 7.45
N ALA A 489 -7.32 -22.17 6.75
CA ALA A 489 -8.39 -21.26 7.18
C ALA A 489 -9.73 -21.62 6.48
N PRO A 490 -10.88 -21.15 6.99
CA PRO A 490 -12.16 -21.28 6.30
C PRO A 490 -12.13 -20.58 4.93
N ALA A 491 -12.65 -21.20 3.88
CA ALA A 491 -12.69 -20.59 2.54
C ALA A 491 -14.09 -20.14 2.12
N ALA A 492 -15.14 -20.89 2.47
CA ALA A 492 -16.51 -20.61 2.04
C ALA A 492 -16.95 -19.17 2.34
N ASP A 493 -17.30 -18.41 1.29
CA ASP A 493 -17.73 -16.99 1.35
C ASP A 493 -16.72 -16.08 2.08
N ALA A 494 -15.44 -16.47 2.17
CA ALA A 494 -14.46 -15.80 3.01
C ALA A 494 -14.03 -14.42 2.50
N GLN A 495 -14.18 -14.17 1.21
CA GLN A 495 -13.65 -12.99 0.52
C GLN A 495 -12.14 -12.85 0.76
N PHE A 496 -11.41 -13.97 0.72
CA PHE A 496 -9.97 -13.96 0.96
C PHE A 496 -9.26 -13.06 -0.07
N GLY A 497 -8.41 -12.15 0.41
CA GLY A 497 -7.76 -11.15 -0.44
C GLY A 497 -8.55 -9.85 -0.59
N ALA A 498 -9.63 -9.64 0.19
CA ALA A 498 -10.39 -8.38 0.15
C ALA A 498 -9.65 -7.18 0.75
N ALA A 499 -8.59 -7.43 1.52
CA ALA A 499 -7.65 -6.42 1.99
C ALA A 499 -6.26 -7.06 2.04
N VAL A 500 -5.25 -6.36 1.55
CA VAL A 500 -3.83 -6.73 1.64
C VAL A 500 -3.06 -5.51 2.13
N ASP A 501 -2.08 -5.69 3.00
CA ASP A 501 -1.25 -4.58 3.47
C ASP A 501 -0.41 -3.97 2.34
N GLU A 502 -0.10 -2.67 2.44
CA GLU A 502 0.64 -1.89 1.42
C GLU A 502 2.17 -2.09 1.49
#